data_AF-A0A971A6R1-F1
#
_entry.id   AF-A0A971A6R1-F1
#
_cell.length_a   1.000
_cell.length_b   1.000
_cell.length_c   1.000
_cell.angle_alpha   90.00
_cell.angle_beta   90.00
_cell.angle_gamma   90.00
#
_symmetry.space_group_name_H-M   'P 1'
#
loop_
_entity.id
_entity.type
_entity.pdbx_description
1 polymer ?
#
loop_
_entity_poly.entity_id
_entity_poly.type
_entity_poly.pdbx_seq_one_letter_code
_entity_poly.pdbx_strand_id
1 'polypeptide(L)' 'EDPVTGSAHTTLTPYWSRQLAKQELTARQLSERGGDLICRNRGNRIEIAGEAVTYLRGEIQT' A
#
# COMPACT_ATOMS: atom_id res chain seq x y z
N GLU A 1 13.84 -8.85 -0.41
CA GLU A 1 12.95 -7.67 -0.28
C GLU A 1 11.53 -8.09 -0.64
N ASP A 2 10.52 -7.62 0.08
CA ASP A 2 9.12 -7.80 -0.31
C ASP A 2 8.74 -6.71 -1.33
N PRO A 3 8.18 -7.03 -2.52
CA PRO A 3 7.94 -6.04 -3.57
C PRO A 3 7.09 -4.85 -3.14
N VAL A 4 6.03 -5.08 -2.37
CA VAL A 4 5.13 -4.06 -1.82
C VAL A 4 4.61 -4.54 -0.47
N THR A 5 4.90 -3.81 0.61
CA THR A 5 4.59 -4.24 1.98
C THR A 5 3.50 -3.37 2.60
N GLY A 6 2.24 -3.83 2.52
CA GLY A 6 1.09 -3.11 3.07
C GLY A 6 1.19 -2.88 4.58
N SER A 7 1.66 -3.86 5.35
CA SER A 7 1.82 -3.72 6.81
C SER A 7 2.81 -2.63 7.21
N ALA A 8 3.86 -2.37 6.43
CA ALA A 8 4.78 -1.25 6.71
C ALA A 8 4.05 0.10 6.66
N HIS A 9 3.07 0.23 5.76
CA HIS A 9 2.31 1.46 5.57
C HIS A 9 1.36 1.76 6.74
N THR A 10 0.96 0.78 7.55
CA THR A 10 0.16 1.07 8.76
C THR A 10 0.92 1.92 9.78
N THR A 11 2.25 1.87 9.76
CA THR A 11 3.12 2.68 10.62
C THR A 11 3.59 3.96 9.93
N LEU A 12 3.90 3.89 8.62
CA LEU A 12 4.40 5.03 7.86
C LEU A 12 3.33 6.10 7.58
N THR A 13 2.09 5.68 7.28
CA THR A 13 0.98 6.61 6.99
C THR A 13 0.70 7.59 8.14
N PRO A 14 0.51 7.18 9.41
CA PRO A 14 0.24 8.14 10.49
C PRO A 14 1.44 9.06 10.75
N TYR A 15 2.67 8.60 10.54
CA TYR A 15 3.86 9.45 10.64
C TYR A 15 3.83 10.56 9.58
N TRP A 16 3.76 10.20 8.30
CA TRP A 16 3.78 11.17 7.20
C TRP A 16 2.52 12.04 7.13
N SER A 17 1.38 11.51 7.55
CA SER A 17 0.12 12.25 7.64
C SER A 17 0.26 13.46 8.57
N ARG A 18 0.92 13.29 9.73
CA ARG A 18 1.23 14.39 10.65
C ARG A 18 2.25 15.36 10.08
N GLN A 19 3.33 14.85 9.49
CA GLN A 19 4.40 15.69 8.94
C GLN A 19 3.92 16.56 7.76
N LEU A 20 3.05 16.01 6.91
CA LEU A 20 2.59 16.66 5.69
C LEU A 20 1.22 17.34 5.84
N ALA A 21 0.60 17.27 7.03
CA ALA A 21 -0.75 17.75 7.30
C ALA A 21 -1.80 17.23 6.28
N LYS A 22 -1.70 15.95 5.91
CA LYS A 22 -2.56 15.31 4.91
C LYS A 22 -3.17 14.02 5.44
N GLN A 23 -4.45 13.80 5.14
CA GLN A 23 -5.15 12.56 5.51
C GLN A 23 -5.10 11.48 4.43
N GLU A 24 -4.87 11.87 3.18
CA GLU A 24 -4.63 10.96 2.06
C GLU A 24 -3.21 11.18 1.52
N LEU A 25 -2.48 10.09 1.34
CA LEU A 25 -1.10 10.06 0.87
C LEU A 25 -0.97 9.08 -0.29
N THR A 26 -0.24 9.47 -1.32
CA THR A 26 0.28 8.54 -2.33
C THR A 26 1.69 8.13 -1.91
N ALA A 27 1.95 6.83 -1.87
CA ALA A 27 3.24 6.24 -1.53
C ALA A 27 3.74 5.35 -2.67
N ARG A 28 5.06 5.28 -2.85
CA ARG A 28 5.70 4.38 -3.79
C ARG A 28 6.78 3.58 -3.06
N GLN A 29 6.67 2.25 -3.09
CA GLN A 29 7.71 1.36 -2.59
C GLN A 29 8.76 1.17 -3.69
N LEU A 30 10.02 1.47 -3.37
CA LEU A 30 11.13 1.51 -4.33
C LEU A 30 11.88 0.16 -4.42
N SER A 31 11.13 -0.94 -4.39
CA SER A 31 11.68 -2.27 -4.71
C SER A 31 11.99 -2.37 -6.19
N GLU A 32 12.75 -3.39 -6.60
CA GLU A 32 13.04 -3.64 -8.02
C GLU A 32 11.76 -3.74 -8.88
N ARG A 33 10.69 -4.33 -8.33
CA ARG A 33 9.38 -4.44 -9.01
C ARG A 33 8.52 -3.19 -8.85
N GLY A 34 8.81 -2.37 -7.84
CA GLY A 34 8.03 -1.19 -7.47
C GLY A 34 6.62 -1.50 -6.97
N GLY A 35 5.96 -0.47 -6.46
CA GLY A 35 4.51 -0.48 -6.27
C GLY A 35 3.98 0.82 -5.71
N ASP A 36 2.87 1.28 -6.29
CA ASP A 36 2.18 2.50 -5.90
C ASP A 36 0.99 2.16 -4.99
N LEU A 37 0.82 2.95 -3.93
CA LEU A 37 -0.19 2.76 -2.88
C LEU A 37 -0.88 4.09 -2.59
N ILE A 38 -2.18 4.03 -2.35
CA ILE A 38 -2.97 5.12 -1.76
C ILE A 38 -3.24 4.74 -0.31
N CYS A 39 -2.80 5.59 0.62
CA CYS A 39 -2.98 5.38 2.04
C CYS A 39 -3.85 6.50 2.64
N ARG A 40 -4.90 6.13 3.38
CA ARG A 40 -5.74 7.09 4.10
C ARG A 40 -5.65 6.88 5.60
N ASN A 41 -5.35 7.95 6.31
CA ASN A 41 -5.38 7.98 7.76
C ASN A 41 -6.80 8.28 8.25
N ARG A 42 -7.46 7.30 8.91
CA ARG A 42 -8.78 7.46 9.54
C ARG A 42 -8.67 7.63 11.06
N GLY A 43 -7.49 7.99 11.56
CA GLY A 43 -7.22 8.12 13.00
C GLY A 43 -6.93 6.76 13.63
N ASN A 44 -7.97 5.96 13.89
CA ASN A 44 -7.81 4.65 14.55
C ASN A 44 -7.49 3.51 13.57
N ARG A 45 -7.58 3.76 12.26
CA ARG A 45 -7.32 2.78 11.19
C ARG A 45 -6.64 3.44 10.00
N ILE A 46 -5.89 2.64 9.25
CA ILE A 46 -5.29 3.03 7.98
C ILE A 46 -5.95 2.22 6.88
N GLU A 47 -6.51 2.90 5.88
CA GLU A 47 -6.96 2.26 4.64
C GLU A 47 -5.79 2.27 3.65
N ILE A 48 -5.58 1.13 2.99
CA ILE A 48 -4.53 0.96 1.98
C ILE A 48 -5.21 0.43 0.71
N ALA A 49 -4.97 1.10 -0.40
CA ALA A 49 -5.46 0.72 -1.72
C ALA A 49 -4.32 0.73 -2.73
N GLY A 50 -4.44 -0.09 -3.77
CA GLY A 50 -3.52 -0.16 -4.90
C GLY A 50 -4.21 -0.86 -6.07
N GLU A 51 -3.67 -0.67 -7.26
CA GLU A 51 -4.16 -1.38 -8.45
C GLU A 51 -3.64 -2.82 -8.46
N ALA A 52 -4.45 -3.74 -9.00
CA ALA A 52 -4.09 -5.13 -9.17
C ALA A 52 -4.21 -5.53 -10.64
N VAL A 53 -3.25 -6.33 -11.12
CA VAL A 53 -3.23 -6.86 -12.49
C VAL A 53 -3.33 -8.38 -12.41
N THR A 54 -4.29 -8.95 -13.14
CA THR A 54 -4.43 -10.41 -13.23
C THR A 54 -3.32 -10.96 -14.12
N TYR A 55 -2.43 -11.76 -13.55
CA TYR A 55 -1.35 -12.41 -14.31
C TYR A 55 -1.84 -13.66 -15.05
N LEU A 56 -2.59 -14.52 -14.37
CA LEU A 56 -3.08 -15.78 -14.91
C LEU A 56 -4.44 -16.13 -14.29
N ARG A 57 -5.32 -16.72 -15.10
CA ARG A 57 -6.58 -17.34 -14.67
C ARG A 57 -6.61 -18.78 -15.18
N GLY A 58 -6.93 -19.72 -14.30
CA GLY A 58 -7.02 -21.14 -14.63
C GLY A 58 -7.73 -21.93 -13.53
N GLU A 59 -7.82 -23.25 -13.71
CA GLU A 59 -8.45 -24.19 -12.80
C GLU A 59 -7.41 -25.21 -12.31
N ILE A 60 -7.40 -25.51 -11.01
CA ILE A 60 -6.54 -26.56 -10.43
C ILE A 60 -7.40 -27.81 -10.26
N GLN A 61 -7.05 -28.89 -10.97
CA GLN A 61 -7.66 -30.22 -10.78
C GLN A 61 -6.72 -31.08 -9.94
N THR A 62 -7.26 -31.66 -8.86
CA THR A 62 -6.56 -32.58 -7.95
C THR A 62 -7.02 -34.00 -8.16
#